data_AF-A0A7V4Y691-F1
#
_entry.id   AF-A0A7V4Y691-F1
#
_cell.length_a   1.000
_cell.length_b   1.000
_cell.length_c   1.000
_cell.angle_alpha   90.00
_cell.angle_beta   90.00
_cell.angle_gamma   90.00
#
_symmetry.space_group_name_H-M   'P 1'
#
loop_
_entity.id
_entity.type
_entity.pdbx_description
1 polymer ?
#
loop_
_entity_poly.entity_id
_entity_poly.type
_entity_poly.pdbx_seq_one_letter_code
_entity_poly.pdbx_strand_id
1 'polypeptide(L)'
;MNIFGRLKNTAPVIIVLALLPLFLISPFSVSSSEDEVIKSNQKVTTQDNAAILSQKIREIYKEVRPVALVSPEGLREWQSFLGKDEDDSYKDDHLFILILEKGEETLLWIQVTKFEAQADRAIVKKAKGSKLIKAVLKKAETIIEKNDFGPEEIGLILGEILRSIENKKKLLGIRAF
;
A
#
# COMPACT_ATOMS: atom_id res chain seq x y z
N MET A 1 9.21 -41.97 29.44
CA MET A 1 9.36 -41.07 30.60
C MET A 1 8.46 -39.88 30.41
N ASN A 2 7.38 -39.82 31.19
CA ASN A 2 6.52 -38.66 31.37
C ASN A 2 7.23 -37.65 32.26
N ILE A 3 7.23 -36.37 31.89
CA ILE A 3 7.36 -35.28 32.86
C ILE A 3 6.33 -34.22 32.51
N PHE A 4 5.25 -34.25 33.27
CA PHE A 4 4.21 -33.24 33.35
C PHE A 4 4.71 -32.00 34.11
N GLY A 5 4.13 -30.84 33.77
CA GLY A 5 4.09 -29.64 34.61
C GLY A 5 3.58 -28.47 33.77
N ARG A 6 2.27 -28.36 33.48
CA ARG A 6 1.18 -27.89 34.36
C ARG A 6 1.53 -26.60 35.11
N LEU A 7 1.28 -25.45 34.48
CA LEU A 7 0.92 -24.23 35.20
C LEU A 7 -0.34 -23.61 34.59
N LYS A 8 -1.24 -23.20 35.48
CA LYS A 8 -2.64 -22.87 35.27
C LYS A 8 -2.84 -21.40 34.89
N ASN A 9 -3.94 -21.18 34.17
CA ASN A 9 -4.74 -19.97 34.05
C ASN A 9 -4.63 -18.97 35.21
N THR A 10 -4.49 -17.68 34.86
CA THR A 10 -5.27 -16.57 35.43
C THR A 10 -5.15 -15.33 34.52
N ALA A 11 -6.27 -14.83 34.06
CA ALA A 11 -6.48 -13.48 33.50
C ALA A 11 -7.79 -12.94 34.10
N PRO A 12 -8.14 -11.65 34.00
CA PRO A 12 -7.34 -10.42 33.84
C PRO A 12 -7.60 -9.42 35.00
N VAL A 13 -6.67 -8.51 35.28
CA VAL A 13 -6.93 -7.38 36.20
C VAL A 13 -7.17 -6.12 35.38
N ILE A 14 -8.42 -5.67 35.41
CA ILE A 14 -8.90 -4.38 34.94
C ILE A 14 -8.47 -3.33 35.97
N ILE A 15 -7.71 -2.31 35.56
CA ILE A 15 -7.46 -1.12 36.37
C ILE A 15 -8.24 0.03 35.73
N VAL A 16 -9.39 0.33 36.34
CA VAL A 16 -10.10 1.60 36.18
C VAL A 16 -9.51 2.56 37.22
N LEU A 17 -8.81 3.60 36.78
CA LEU A 17 -8.58 4.80 37.59
C LEU A 17 -9.33 5.96 36.93
N ALA A 18 -10.52 6.23 37.45
CA ALA A 18 -11.15 7.54 37.36
C ALA A 18 -10.54 8.43 38.46
N LEU A 19 -10.28 9.70 38.15
CA LEU A 19 -10.40 10.84 39.07
C LEU A 19 -10.14 12.16 38.30
N LEU A 20 -11.23 12.84 37.93
CA LEU A 20 -11.34 14.29 37.75
C LEU A 20 -11.80 14.86 39.11
N PRO A 21 -11.42 16.10 39.50
CA PRO A 21 -12.14 17.27 38.99
C PRO A 21 -11.36 18.60 38.85
N LEU A 22 -11.88 19.43 37.94
CA LEU A 22 -12.09 20.89 37.99
C LEU A 22 -10.98 21.82 38.54
N PHE A 23 -10.40 22.61 37.64
CA PHE A 23 -10.21 24.05 37.88
C PHE A 23 -10.73 24.87 36.69
N LEU A 24 -11.73 25.69 37.00
CA LEU A 24 -12.26 26.79 36.20
C LEU A 24 -11.27 27.96 36.24
N ILE A 25 -10.82 28.49 35.10
CA ILE A 25 -10.69 29.95 34.82
C ILE A 25 -10.75 30.17 33.29
N SER A 26 -11.81 30.83 32.82
CA SER A 26 -11.89 31.60 31.57
C SER A 26 -11.73 33.10 31.93
N PRO A 27 -11.36 34.06 31.04
CA PRO A 27 -11.87 34.17 29.66
C PRO A 27 -10.92 34.83 28.63
N PHE A 28 -11.46 34.99 27.41
CA PHE A 28 -10.98 35.81 26.29
C PHE A 28 -9.75 35.34 25.50
N SER A 29 -10.03 34.76 24.33
CA SER A 29 -9.35 35.16 23.10
C SER A 29 -10.34 35.08 21.94
N VAL A 30 -10.67 36.28 21.47
CA VAL A 30 -11.03 36.68 20.11
C VAL A 30 -11.52 35.56 19.19
N SER A 31 -12.82 35.58 18.93
CA SER A 31 -13.44 34.96 17.76
C SER A 31 -12.89 35.64 16.49
N SER A 32 -11.83 35.08 15.90
CA SER A 32 -11.46 35.33 14.51
C SER A 32 -12.20 34.36 13.62
N SER A 33 -13.03 34.89 12.74
CA SER A 33 -13.89 34.19 11.77
C SER A 33 -13.12 33.51 10.62
N GLU A 34 -11.89 33.03 10.86
CA GLU A 34 -10.99 32.47 9.83
C GLU A 34 -10.83 30.94 9.91
N ASP A 35 -11.39 30.28 10.94
CA ASP A 35 -11.19 28.84 11.20
C ASP A 35 -12.15 27.89 10.47
N GLU A 36 -13.17 28.38 9.75
CA GLU A 36 -14.05 27.52 8.93
C GLU A 36 -13.53 27.27 7.51
N VAL A 37 -12.65 28.13 6.99
CA VAL A 37 -12.14 28.01 5.61
C VAL A 37 -11.01 26.98 5.51
N ILE A 38 -10.28 26.72 6.60
CA ILE A 38 -9.16 25.76 6.62
C ILE A 38 -9.65 24.31 6.78
N LYS A 39 -10.75 24.08 7.51
CA LYS A 39 -11.34 22.74 7.68
C LYS A 39 -12.03 22.21 6.41
N SER A 40 -12.60 23.09 5.58
CA SER A 40 -13.24 22.66 4.34
C SER A 40 -12.22 22.25 3.27
N ASN A 41 -11.10 22.98 3.16
CA ASN A 41 -10.05 22.67 2.19
C ASN A 41 -9.25 21.39 2.51
N GLN A 42 -9.03 21.05 3.79
CA GLN A 42 -8.35 19.80 4.17
C GLN A 42 -9.22 18.55 3.98
N LYS A 43 -10.54 18.66 4.17
CA LYS A 43 -11.45 17.53 3.99
C LYS A 43 -11.65 17.19 2.50
N VAL A 44 -11.72 18.20 1.64
CA VAL A 44 -11.83 18.05 0.18
C VAL A 44 -10.57 17.38 -0.39
N THR A 45 -9.38 17.88 -0.05
CA THR A 45 -8.10 17.31 -0.54
C THR A 45 -7.87 15.86 -0.11
N THR A 46 -8.25 15.46 1.11
CA THR A 46 -8.03 14.09 1.59
C THR A 46 -8.98 13.08 0.91
N GLN A 47 -10.23 13.47 0.70
CA GLN A 47 -11.23 12.62 0.04
C GLN A 47 -10.92 12.44 -1.45
N ASP A 48 -10.50 13.52 -2.13
CA ASP A 48 -10.10 13.48 -3.54
C ASP A 48 -8.87 12.58 -3.75
N ASN A 49 -7.88 12.65 -2.85
CA ASN A 49 -6.70 11.80 -2.88
C ASN A 49 -7.05 10.31 -2.69
N ALA A 50 -7.99 9.98 -1.82
CA ALA A 50 -8.45 8.60 -1.61
C ALA A 50 -9.18 8.05 -2.84
N ALA A 51 -9.99 8.89 -3.50
CA ALA A 51 -10.69 8.51 -4.74
C ALA A 51 -9.70 8.27 -5.89
N ILE A 52 -8.70 9.14 -6.06
CA ILE A 52 -7.63 8.98 -7.06
C ILE A 52 -6.82 7.70 -6.80
N LEU A 53 -6.44 7.46 -5.55
CA LEU A 53 -5.72 6.25 -5.15
C LEU A 53 -6.53 4.98 -5.47
N SER A 54 -7.81 4.96 -5.07
CA SER A 54 -8.75 3.88 -5.38
C SER A 54 -8.87 3.63 -6.89
N GLN A 55 -8.99 4.70 -7.69
CA GLN A 55 -9.07 4.62 -9.15
C GLN A 55 -7.80 4.02 -9.75
N LYS A 56 -6.62 4.50 -9.34
CA LYS A 56 -5.32 4.02 -9.83
C LYS A 56 -5.06 2.56 -9.46
N ILE A 57 -5.43 2.14 -8.25
CA ILE A 57 -5.33 0.73 -7.83
C ILE A 57 -6.21 -0.16 -8.72
N ARG A 58 -7.44 0.27 -9.04
CA ARG A 58 -8.31 -0.47 -9.95
C ARG A 58 -7.78 -0.52 -11.37
N GLU A 59 -7.14 0.54 -11.84
CA GLU A 59 -6.45 0.59 -13.12
C GLU A 59 -5.32 -0.46 -13.18
N ILE A 60 -4.46 -0.49 -12.16
CA ILE A 60 -3.39 -1.49 -12.02
C ILE A 60 -3.96 -2.91 -12.06
N TYR A 61 -5.03 -3.18 -11.31
CA TYR A 61 -5.69 -4.48 -11.33
C TYR A 61 -6.18 -4.87 -12.74
N LYS A 62 -6.87 -3.96 -13.45
CA LYS A 62 -7.36 -4.21 -14.81
C LYS A 62 -6.22 -4.51 -15.79
N GLU A 63 -5.12 -3.78 -15.67
CA GLU A 63 -3.98 -3.91 -16.57
C GLU A 63 -3.17 -5.19 -16.34
N VAL A 64 -3.15 -5.69 -15.09
CA VAL A 64 -2.32 -6.84 -14.67
C VAL A 64 -3.09 -8.15 -14.66
N ARG A 65 -4.33 -8.17 -14.17
CA ARG A 65 -5.15 -9.39 -14.04
C ARG A 65 -5.16 -10.28 -15.30
N PRO A 66 -5.38 -9.77 -16.53
CA PRO A 66 -5.46 -10.62 -17.72
C PRO A 66 -4.12 -11.21 -18.17
N VAL A 67 -3.00 -10.64 -17.73
CA VAL A 67 -1.65 -10.97 -18.22
C VAL A 67 -0.74 -11.61 -17.16
N ALA A 68 -1.13 -11.51 -15.90
CA ALA A 68 -0.40 -12.09 -14.77
C ALA A 68 -0.38 -13.62 -14.84
N LEU A 69 0.76 -14.19 -14.43
CA LEU A 69 0.97 -15.63 -14.37
C LEU A 69 0.04 -16.22 -13.31
N VAL A 70 -0.64 -17.33 -13.64
CA VAL A 70 -1.58 -17.98 -12.73
C VAL A 70 -0.90 -19.18 -12.08
N SER A 71 -0.83 -19.19 -10.74
CA SER A 71 -0.35 -20.34 -9.97
C SER A 71 -1.40 -21.45 -9.92
N PRO A 72 -1.01 -22.71 -9.64
CA PRO A 72 -1.96 -23.82 -9.46
C PRO A 72 -3.02 -23.55 -8.38
N GLU A 73 -2.69 -22.74 -7.37
CA GLU A 73 -3.56 -22.34 -6.27
C GLU A 73 -4.50 -21.18 -6.65
N GLY A 74 -4.47 -20.72 -7.91
CA GLY A 74 -5.31 -19.64 -8.42
C GLY A 74 -4.82 -18.24 -8.08
N LEU A 75 -3.58 -18.09 -7.61
CA LEU A 75 -2.94 -16.79 -7.39
C LEU A 75 -2.47 -16.21 -8.72
N ARG A 76 -2.59 -14.89 -8.91
CA ARG A 76 -1.99 -14.23 -10.07
C ARG A 76 -0.82 -13.36 -9.67
N GLU A 77 0.32 -13.56 -10.32
CA GLU A 77 1.57 -12.88 -10.02
C GLU A 77 2.06 -12.06 -11.21
N TRP A 78 2.55 -10.86 -10.92
CA TRP A 78 3.18 -10.00 -11.89
C TRP A 78 4.43 -9.36 -11.30
N GLN A 79 5.51 -9.34 -12.09
CA GLN A 79 6.79 -8.79 -11.69
C GLN A 79 7.37 -7.93 -12.80
N SER A 80 7.87 -6.76 -12.42
CA SER A 80 8.60 -5.84 -13.31
C SER A 80 9.57 -4.99 -12.49
N PHE A 81 10.26 -4.06 -13.16
CA PHE A 81 11.11 -3.08 -12.49
C PHE A 81 10.68 -1.67 -12.90
N LEU A 82 10.68 -0.76 -11.93
CA LEU A 82 10.40 0.66 -12.16
C LEU A 82 11.65 1.34 -12.74
N GLY A 83 11.44 2.23 -13.70
CA GLY A 83 12.51 2.96 -14.38
C GLY A 83 12.09 3.45 -15.76
N LYS A 84 12.91 4.29 -16.38
CA LYS A 84 12.66 4.82 -17.73
C LYS A 84 13.07 3.86 -18.84
N ASP A 85 14.10 3.07 -18.61
CA ASP A 85 14.67 2.19 -19.63
C ASP A 85 13.86 0.90 -19.77
N GLU A 86 13.91 0.28 -20.94
CA GLU A 86 13.32 -1.03 -21.18
C GLU A 86 14.16 -2.16 -20.58
N ASP A 87 15.47 -1.93 -20.40
CA ASP A 87 16.37 -2.89 -19.78
C ASP A 87 16.20 -2.89 -18.25
N ASP A 88 15.91 -4.07 -17.70
CA ASP A 88 15.73 -4.29 -16.27
C ASP A 88 17.08 -4.37 -15.52
N SER A 89 18.22 -4.53 -16.22
CA SER A 89 19.54 -4.82 -15.65
C SER A 89 20.08 -3.75 -14.69
N TYR A 90 19.67 -2.49 -14.88
CA TYR A 90 20.18 -1.35 -14.12
C TYR A 90 19.19 -0.80 -13.09
N LYS A 91 17.94 -1.27 -13.10
CA LYS A 91 16.89 -0.73 -12.24
C LYS A 91 17.08 -1.20 -10.80
N ASP A 92 16.74 -0.31 -9.88
CA ASP A 92 16.89 -0.54 -8.44
C ASP A 92 15.55 -0.83 -7.76
N ASP A 93 14.43 -0.51 -8.38
CA ASP A 93 13.12 -0.65 -7.77
C ASP A 93 12.36 -1.80 -8.46
N HIS A 94 12.19 -2.90 -7.74
CA HIS A 94 11.41 -4.06 -8.18
C HIS A 94 9.96 -3.88 -7.80
N LEU A 95 9.07 -4.12 -8.75
CA LEU A 95 7.63 -4.16 -8.57
C LEU A 95 7.17 -5.61 -8.53
N PHE A 96 6.47 -5.97 -7.46
CA PHE A 96 5.77 -7.23 -7.31
C PHE A 96 4.28 -6.97 -7.07
N ILE A 97 3.41 -7.59 -7.86
CA ILE A 97 1.96 -7.50 -7.73
C ILE A 97 1.39 -8.91 -7.58
N LEU A 98 0.57 -9.11 -6.56
CA LEU A 98 -0.12 -10.36 -6.28
C LEU A 98 -1.63 -10.12 -6.18
N ILE A 99 -2.39 -10.92 -6.93
CA ILE A 99 -3.84 -10.87 -7.00
C ILE A 99 -4.39 -12.20 -6.51
N LEU A 100 -5.32 -12.15 -5.55
CA LEU A 100 -6.03 -13.32 -5.04
C LEU A 100 -7.53 -13.05 -5.10
N GLU A 101 -8.22 -13.77 -5.97
CA GLU A 101 -9.66 -13.67 -6.16
C GLU A 101 -10.38 -14.63 -5.18
N LYS A 102 -11.29 -14.10 -4.36
CA LYS A 102 -12.05 -14.84 -3.34
C LYS A 102 -13.53 -14.45 -3.39
N GLY A 103 -14.31 -15.20 -4.17
CA GLY A 103 -15.73 -14.92 -4.34
C GLY A 103 -15.95 -13.55 -5.00
N GLU A 104 -16.64 -12.64 -4.31
CA GLU A 104 -16.91 -11.28 -4.80
C GLU A 104 -15.80 -10.26 -4.47
N GLU A 105 -14.78 -10.68 -3.75
CA GLU A 105 -13.68 -9.83 -3.32
C GLU A 105 -12.38 -10.23 -4.03
N THR A 106 -11.55 -9.25 -4.32
CA THR A 106 -10.19 -9.47 -4.82
C THR A 106 -9.20 -8.80 -3.90
N LEU A 107 -8.30 -9.59 -3.33
CA LEU A 107 -7.17 -9.09 -2.56
C LEU A 107 -6.05 -8.73 -3.52
N LEU A 108 -5.52 -7.51 -3.38
CA LEU A 108 -4.45 -6.98 -4.20
C LEU A 108 -3.31 -6.51 -3.29
N TRP A 109 -2.12 -7.04 -3.55
CA TRP A 109 -0.87 -6.59 -2.95
C TRP A 109 0.01 -5.98 -4.03
N ILE A 110 0.47 -4.75 -3.79
CA ILE A 110 1.41 -4.04 -4.65
C ILE A 110 2.61 -3.69 -3.79
N GLN A 111 3.74 -4.34 -4.04
CA GLN A 111 4.97 -4.16 -3.30
C GLN A 111 6.04 -3.57 -4.21
N VAL A 112 6.69 -2.51 -3.73
CA VAL A 112 7.89 -1.96 -4.36
C VAL A 112 9.07 -2.23 -3.42
N THR A 113 10.09 -2.92 -3.93
CA THR A 113 11.30 -3.25 -3.18
C THR A 113 12.49 -2.52 -3.80
N LYS A 114 13.16 -1.70 -2.99
CA LYS A 114 14.36 -1.00 -3.39
C LYS A 114 15.58 -1.89 -3.17
N PHE A 115 16.39 -1.99 -4.19
CA PHE A 115 17.68 -2.67 -4.20
C PHE A 115 18.81 -1.64 -4.21
N GLU A 116 19.92 -2.00 -3.57
CA GLU A 116 21.13 -1.19 -3.55
C GLU A 116 22.33 -2.08 -3.85
N ALA A 117 23.23 -1.60 -4.71
CA ALA A 117 24.46 -2.31 -5.03
C ALA A 117 25.34 -2.48 -3.78
N GLN A 118 25.98 -3.64 -3.63
CA GLN A 118 26.94 -3.84 -2.56
C GLN A 118 28.22 -3.05 -2.85
N ALA A 119 28.78 -2.42 -1.82
CA ALA A 119 29.96 -1.55 -1.94
C ALA A 119 31.19 -2.28 -2.53
N ASP A 120 31.32 -3.57 -2.28
CA ASP A 120 32.41 -4.42 -2.75
C ASP A 120 32.09 -5.15 -4.08
N ARG A 121 30.82 -5.18 -4.51
CA ARG A 121 30.35 -5.90 -5.69
C ARG A 121 29.17 -5.19 -6.34
N ALA A 122 29.45 -4.25 -7.24
CA ALA A 122 28.44 -3.45 -7.93
C ALA A 122 27.38 -4.27 -8.70
N ILE A 123 27.73 -5.50 -9.12
CA ILE A 123 26.84 -6.41 -9.86
C ILE A 123 25.80 -7.05 -8.93
N VAL A 124 26.09 -7.20 -7.62
CA VAL A 124 25.18 -7.83 -6.67
C VAL A 124 24.42 -6.74 -5.92
N LYS A 125 23.09 -6.72 -6.07
CA LYS A 125 22.22 -5.81 -5.32
C LYS A 125 21.53 -6.52 -4.16
N LYS A 126 21.39 -5.84 -3.02
CA LYS A 126 20.64 -6.32 -1.83
C LYS A 126 19.37 -5.49 -1.66
N ALA A 127 18.30 -6.13 -1.21
CA ALA A 127 17.08 -5.42 -0.83
C ALA A 127 17.39 -4.50 0.36
N LYS A 128 17.16 -3.20 0.19
CA LYS A 128 17.33 -2.17 1.22
C LYS A 128 16.05 -1.99 2.04
N GLY A 129 14.90 -2.20 1.40
CA GLY A 129 13.60 -2.10 2.03
C GLY A 129 12.47 -2.22 1.01
N SER A 130 11.26 -2.43 1.54
CA SER A 130 10.06 -2.55 0.72
C SER A 130 8.94 -1.70 1.29
N LYS A 131 8.10 -1.18 0.40
CA LYS A 131 6.83 -0.51 0.73
C LYS A 131 5.69 -1.30 0.10
N LEU A 132 4.56 -1.37 0.81
CA LEU A 132 3.41 -2.16 0.42
C LEU A 132 2.13 -1.31 0.37
N ILE A 133 1.34 -1.53 -0.68
CA ILE A 133 -0.10 -1.23 -0.70
C ILE A 133 -0.86 -2.55 -0.63
N LYS A 134 -1.78 -2.65 0.32
CA LYS A 134 -2.74 -3.77 0.42
C LYS A 134 -4.14 -3.21 0.26
N ALA A 135 -4.87 -3.74 -0.72
CA ALA A 135 -6.23 -3.32 -1.01
C ALA A 135 -7.17 -4.51 -1.21
N VAL A 136 -8.43 -4.32 -0.83
CA VAL A 136 -9.54 -5.21 -1.15
C VAL A 136 -10.40 -4.51 -2.20
N LEU A 137 -10.51 -5.12 -3.38
CA LEU A 137 -11.38 -4.66 -4.45
C LEU A 137 -12.71 -5.40 -4.33
N LYS A 138 -13.78 -4.64 -4.14
CA LYS A 138 -15.16 -5.10 -4.27
C LYS A 138 -15.77 -4.53 -5.54
N LYS A 139 -16.99 -4.94 -5.86
CA LYS A 139 -17.71 -4.43 -7.05
C LYS A 139 -17.84 -2.90 -7.06
N ALA A 140 -18.23 -2.30 -5.94
CA ALA A 140 -18.53 -0.86 -5.85
C ALA A 140 -17.41 -0.02 -5.23
N GLU A 141 -16.56 -0.62 -4.39
CA GLU A 141 -15.60 0.12 -3.56
C GLU A 141 -14.24 -0.55 -3.50
N THR A 142 -13.20 0.26 -3.27
CA THR A 142 -11.83 -0.20 -3.00
C THR A 142 -11.51 0.15 -1.57
N ILE A 143 -11.19 -0.84 -0.76
CA ILE A 143 -10.78 -0.65 0.64
C ILE A 143 -9.27 -0.75 0.69
N ILE A 144 -8.59 0.32 1.09
CA ILE A 144 -7.13 0.33 1.27
C ILE A 144 -6.85 -0.07 2.71
N GLU A 145 -6.39 -1.31 2.92
CA GLU A 145 -6.07 -1.83 4.25
C GLU A 145 -4.71 -1.32 4.75
N LYS A 146 -3.78 -1.11 3.82
CA LYS A 146 -2.42 -0.64 4.14
C LYS A 146 -1.85 0.17 2.98
N ASN A 147 -1.14 1.25 3.31
CA ASN A 147 -0.34 2.03 2.39
C ASN A 147 0.92 2.53 3.11
N ASP A 148 2.09 2.01 2.75
CA ASP A 148 3.38 2.45 3.31
C ASP A 148 3.96 3.71 2.62
N PHE A 149 3.31 4.22 1.57
CA PHE A 149 3.78 5.39 0.82
C PHE A 149 3.21 6.69 1.39
N GLY A 150 4.05 7.73 1.45
CA GLY A 150 3.62 9.06 1.86
C GLY A 150 2.64 9.71 0.86
N PRO A 151 1.86 10.71 1.28
CA PRO A 151 0.86 11.36 0.43
C PRO A 151 1.48 12.06 -0.80
N GLU A 152 2.72 12.54 -0.71
CA GLU A 152 3.42 13.18 -1.82
C GLU A 152 4.04 12.16 -2.80
N GLU A 153 4.37 10.96 -2.30
CA GLU A 153 5.03 9.90 -3.06
C GLU A 153 4.04 9.02 -3.82
N ILE A 154 2.85 8.80 -3.24
CA ILE A 154 1.88 7.81 -3.74
C ILE A 154 1.39 8.12 -5.16
N GLY A 155 1.18 9.41 -5.50
CA GLY A 155 0.73 9.80 -6.83
C GLY A 155 1.79 9.50 -7.90
N LEU A 156 3.05 9.80 -7.60
CA LEU A 156 4.19 9.55 -8.49
C LEU A 156 4.38 8.04 -8.68
N ILE A 157 4.47 7.28 -7.59
CA ILE A 157 4.78 5.84 -7.66
C ILE A 157 3.71 5.06 -8.43
N LEU A 158 2.42 5.39 -8.29
CA LEU A 158 1.34 4.72 -9.02
C LEU A 158 1.42 4.97 -10.53
N GLY A 159 1.80 6.19 -10.93
CA GLY A 159 2.07 6.50 -12.34
C GLY A 159 3.25 5.69 -12.88
N GLU A 160 4.32 5.57 -12.10
CA GLU A 160 5.48 4.76 -12.50
C GLU A 160 5.18 3.26 -12.56
N ILE A 161 4.36 2.76 -11.64
CA ILE A 161 3.89 1.36 -11.64
C ILE A 161 3.14 1.05 -12.94
N LEU A 162 2.14 1.86 -13.30
CA LEU A 162 1.36 1.70 -14.53
C LEU A 162 2.25 1.73 -15.77
N ARG A 163 3.19 2.68 -15.83
CA ARG A 163 4.18 2.76 -16.91
C ARG A 163 5.05 1.50 -16.97
N SER A 164 5.50 0.97 -15.84
CA SER A 164 6.31 -0.26 -15.83
C SER A 164 5.52 -1.48 -16.29
N ILE A 165 4.23 -1.55 -15.95
CA ILE A 165 3.32 -2.61 -16.40
C ILE A 165 3.18 -2.55 -17.93
N GLU A 166 2.95 -1.35 -18.48
CA GLU A 166 2.87 -1.14 -19.93
C GLU A 166 4.19 -1.54 -20.63
N ASN A 167 5.33 -1.06 -20.13
CA ASN A 167 6.65 -1.38 -20.70
C ASN A 167 6.92 -2.88 -20.66
N LYS A 168 6.63 -3.55 -19.54
CA LYS A 168 6.84 -5.00 -19.43
C LYS A 168 5.91 -5.77 -20.36
N LYS A 169 4.66 -5.33 -20.56
CA LYS A 169 3.76 -5.93 -21.58
C LYS A 169 4.33 -5.80 -22.99
N LYS A 170 4.87 -4.62 -23.36
CA LYS A 170 5.55 -4.40 -24.65
C LYS A 170 6.73 -5.35 -24.84
N LEU A 171 7.58 -5.48 -23.82
CA LEU A 171 8.74 -6.38 -23.83
C LEU A 171 8.36 -7.86 -23.99
N LEU A 172 7.26 -8.27 -23.37
CA LEU A 172 6.72 -9.64 -23.49
C LEU A 172 5.90 -9.85 -24.77
N GLY A 173 5.75 -8.83 -25.63
CA GLY A 173 4.95 -8.91 -26.85
C GLY A 173 3.43 -9.04 -26.61
N ILE A 174 2.96 -8.67 -25.41
CA ILE A 174 1.54 -8.74 -25.04
C ILE A 174 0.84 -7.50 -25.58
N ARG A 175 -0.04 -7.69 -26.56
CA ARG A 175 -0.85 -6.59 -27.13
C ARG A 175 -1.94 -6.20 -26.14
N ALA A 176 -2.16 -4.89 -25.97
CA ALA A 176 -3.33 -4.38 -25.26
C ALA A 176 -4.59 -4.81 -26.03
N PHE A 177 -5.51 -5.50 -25.35
CA PHE A 177 -6.79 -5.94 -25.89
C PHE A 177 -7.88 -4.91 -25.58
#